data_AF-A0A261B084-F1
#
_entry.id   AF-A0A261B084-F1
#
_cell.length_a   1.000
_cell.length_b   1.000
_cell.length_c   1.000
_cell.angle_alpha   90.00
_cell.angle_beta   90.00
_cell.angle_gamma   90.00
#
_symmetry.space_group_name_H-M   'P 1'
#
loop_
_entity.id
_entity.type
_entity.pdbx_description
1 polymer ?
#
loop_
_entity_poly.entity_id
_entity_poly.type
_entity_poly.pdbx_seq_one_letter_code
_entity_poly.pdbx_strand_id
1 'polypeptide(L)'
;MQKMSDRHMSSIFPECDQLKQIYDKCFTEFFQKFITPNYRHQYAVNPCERFHEVYKRCVDEMDPSSPLFQNSMQQQQNQQRIMELNERNERDKTARQKEKEREEERRKLEDEKILQLEKKLEEFQENARFIGDLASNFQAKNQDALNGRIYSLVRGLQDLDRMKGSFSDKQVPMDLLPYLDEGKNPLLYSKHCMEKTLEKNKAVNGKIEIYKKFRAHLMKEFSEEMPDLVMEYRNERG
;
A
#
# COMPACT_ATOMS: atom_id res chain seq x y z
N MET A 1 -46.67 -40.91 3.55
CA MET A 1 -45.42 -40.89 4.35
C MET A 1 -44.25 -40.85 3.39
N GLN A 2 -43.60 -39.69 3.29
CA GLN A 2 -42.56 -39.39 2.32
C GLN A 2 -41.22 -39.81 2.93
N LYS A 3 -40.56 -40.82 2.35
CA LYS A 3 -39.23 -41.26 2.78
C LYS A 3 -38.27 -40.07 2.63
N MET A 4 -37.65 -39.65 3.74
CA MET A 4 -36.49 -38.76 3.67
C MET A 4 -35.41 -39.49 2.88
N SER A 5 -35.03 -38.95 1.72
CA SER A 5 -33.85 -39.43 1.00
C SER A 5 -32.63 -38.97 1.79
N ASP A 6 -31.85 -39.91 2.30
CA ASP A 6 -30.56 -39.64 2.94
C ASP A 6 -29.72 -38.77 1.99
N ARG A 7 -29.37 -37.56 2.42
CA ARG A 7 -28.48 -36.67 1.65
C ARG A 7 -27.06 -37.22 1.77
N HIS A 8 -26.66 -38.13 0.89
CA HIS A 8 -25.27 -38.54 0.76
C HIS A 8 -24.60 -37.74 -0.37
N MET A 9 -23.28 -37.60 -0.30
CA MET A 9 -22.51 -37.02 -1.39
C MET A 9 -22.26 -38.10 -2.44
N SER A 10 -22.70 -37.88 -3.68
CA SER A 10 -22.53 -38.85 -4.75
C SER A 10 -21.07 -39.03 -5.13
N SER A 11 -20.71 -40.22 -5.62
CA SER A 11 -19.42 -40.47 -6.25
C SER A 11 -19.30 -39.73 -7.58
N ILE A 12 -18.06 -39.46 -8.00
CA ILE A 12 -17.74 -38.85 -9.29
C ILE A 12 -18.26 -39.71 -10.45
N PHE A 13 -18.29 -41.03 -10.24
CA PHE A 13 -18.84 -42.03 -11.15
C PHE A 13 -20.10 -42.66 -10.53
N PRO A 14 -21.29 -42.54 -11.16
CA PRO A 14 -22.53 -43.12 -10.66
C PRO A 14 -22.45 -44.63 -10.38
N GLU A 15 -21.61 -45.34 -11.13
CA GLU A 15 -21.37 -46.78 -11.02
C GLU A 15 -20.67 -47.17 -9.71
N CYS A 16 -19.86 -46.26 -9.16
CA CYS A 16 -19.14 -46.46 -7.90
C CYS A 16 -19.88 -45.86 -6.69
N ASP A 17 -21.05 -45.26 -6.89
CA ASP A 17 -21.78 -44.51 -5.87
C ASP A 17 -22.23 -45.39 -4.69
N GLN A 18 -22.73 -46.59 -4.99
CA GLN A 18 -23.15 -47.53 -3.96
C GLN A 18 -21.96 -48.00 -3.09
N LEU A 19 -20.78 -48.19 -3.70
CA LEU A 19 -19.56 -48.54 -2.99
C LEU A 19 -19.07 -47.37 -2.13
N LYS A 20 -19.19 -46.13 -2.63
CA LYS A 20 -18.89 -44.92 -1.87
C LYS A 20 -19.77 -44.80 -0.63
N GLN A 21 -21.08 -45.01 -0.76
CA GLN A 21 -22.00 -44.92 0.38
C GLN A 21 -21.66 -45.92 1.49
N ILE A 22 -21.30 -47.16 1.12
CA ILE A 22 -20.88 -48.20 2.07
C ILE A 22 -19.61 -47.77 2.81
N TYR A 23 -18.62 -47.24 2.08
CA TYR A 23 -17.40 -46.71 2.67
C TYR A 23 -17.66 -45.51 3.58
N ASP A 24 -18.38 -44.49 3.10
CA ASP A 24 -18.66 -43.25 3.83
C ASP A 24 -19.44 -43.52 5.13
N LYS A 25 -20.36 -44.50 5.12
CA LYS A 25 -21.09 -44.92 6.33
C LYS A 25 -20.14 -45.53 7.36
N CYS A 26 -19.28 -46.47 6.95
CA CYS A 26 -18.26 -47.05 7.82
C CYS A 26 -17.32 -45.98 8.36
N PHE A 27 -16.82 -45.11 7.47
CA PHE A 27 -15.87 -44.05 7.80
C PHE A 27 -16.47 -43.06 8.80
N THR A 28 -17.73 -42.64 8.62
CA THR A 28 -18.39 -41.68 9.53
C THR A 28 -18.49 -42.25 10.95
N GLU A 29 -18.90 -43.52 11.10
CA GLU A 29 -18.99 -44.18 12.40
C GLU A 29 -17.62 -44.38 13.06
N PHE A 30 -16.60 -44.72 12.27
CA PHE A 30 -15.23 -44.85 12.75
C PHE A 30 -14.62 -43.50 13.14
N PHE A 31 -14.75 -42.49 12.28
CA PHE A 31 -14.14 -41.18 12.45
C PHE A 31 -14.67 -40.46 13.70
N GLN A 32 -15.97 -40.55 13.99
CA GLN A 32 -16.54 -40.03 15.24
C GLN A 32 -15.90 -40.65 16.48
N LYS A 33 -15.61 -41.96 16.46
CA LYS A 33 -14.91 -42.65 17.55
C LYS A 33 -13.43 -42.28 17.61
N PHE A 34 -12.80 -42.05 16.45
CA PHE A 34 -11.40 -41.67 16.32
C PHE A 34 -11.10 -40.28 16.91
N ILE A 35 -11.94 -39.27 16.64
CA ILE A 35 -11.75 -37.90 17.16
C ILE A 35 -12.09 -37.74 18.65
N THR A 36 -12.57 -38.81 19.31
CA THR A 36 -12.92 -38.77 20.74
C THR A 36 -11.65 -38.85 21.58
N PRO A 37 -11.49 -38.00 22.63
CA PRO A 37 -10.24 -37.89 23.40
C PRO A 37 -9.80 -39.20 24.11
N ASN A 38 -10.71 -40.15 24.32
CA ASN A 38 -10.43 -41.44 24.96
C ASN A 38 -9.93 -42.53 23.99
N TYR A 39 -9.74 -42.23 22.71
CA TYR A 39 -9.36 -43.21 21.69
C TYR A 39 -7.86 -43.52 21.72
N ARG A 40 -7.49 -44.81 21.72
CA ARG A 40 -6.08 -45.26 21.75
C ARG A 40 -5.48 -45.27 20.35
N HIS A 41 -4.92 -44.14 19.94
CA HIS A 41 -4.36 -43.91 18.60
C HIS A 41 -3.15 -44.81 18.26
N GLN A 42 -2.39 -45.28 19.26
CA GLN A 42 -1.19 -46.13 19.07
C GLN A 42 -1.49 -47.52 18.46
N TYR A 43 -2.75 -47.98 18.48
CA TYR A 43 -3.16 -49.28 17.93
C TYR A 43 -4.36 -49.16 16.96
N ALA A 44 -4.59 -47.96 16.42
CA ALA A 44 -5.73 -47.69 15.56
C ALA A 44 -5.51 -48.33 14.18
N VAL A 45 -6.23 -49.41 13.91
CA VAL A 45 -6.33 -49.99 12.56
C VAL A 45 -7.60 -49.46 11.92
N ASN A 46 -7.53 -48.96 10.69
CA ASN A 46 -8.69 -48.48 9.95
C ASN A 46 -9.62 -49.66 9.63
N PRO A 47 -10.80 -49.79 10.30
CA PRO A 47 -11.70 -50.90 10.06
C PRO A 47 -12.40 -50.80 8.69
N CYS A 48 -12.34 -49.63 8.06
CA CYS A 48 -12.95 -49.35 6.77
C CYS A 48 -11.99 -49.48 5.60
N GLU A 49 -10.72 -49.87 5.83
CA GLU A 49 -9.68 -49.95 4.79
C GLU A 49 -10.10 -50.86 3.62
N ARG A 50 -10.71 -52.00 3.93
CA ARG A 50 -11.18 -52.92 2.89
C ARG A 50 -12.30 -52.31 2.02
N PHE A 51 -13.20 -51.55 2.62
CA PHE A 51 -14.27 -50.87 1.86
C PHE A 51 -13.71 -49.72 1.04
N HIS A 52 -12.71 -49.01 1.58
CA HIS A 52 -11.95 -47.99 0.87
C HIS A 52 -11.24 -48.55 -0.36
N GLU A 53 -10.52 -49.67 -0.23
CA GLU A 53 -9.81 -50.31 -1.35
C GLU A 53 -10.74 -50.80 -2.47
N VAL A 54 -11.94 -51.27 -2.12
CA VAL A 54 -12.94 -51.71 -3.11
C VAL A 54 -13.53 -50.52 -3.86
N TYR A 55 -13.88 -49.45 -3.14
CA TYR A 55 -14.34 -48.21 -3.76
C TYR A 55 -13.24 -47.57 -4.63
N LYS A 56 -12.00 -47.51 -4.12
CA LYS A 56 -10.83 -46.98 -4.81
C LYS A 56 -10.56 -47.72 -6.11
N ARG A 57 -10.57 -49.06 -6.11
CA ARG A 57 -10.42 -49.85 -7.34
C ARG A 57 -11.51 -49.54 -8.38
N CYS A 58 -12.76 -49.41 -7.95
CA CYS A 58 -13.84 -49.00 -8.85
C CYS A 58 -13.56 -47.65 -9.51
N VAL A 59 -13.05 -46.67 -8.75
CA VAL A 59 -12.71 -45.34 -9.29
C VAL A 59 -11.47 -45.37 -10.19
N ASP A 60 -10.44 -46.15 -9.81
CA ASP A 60 -9.17 -46.26 -10.54
C ASP A 60 -9.30 -47.05 -11.86
N GLU A 61 -10.27 -47.96 -11.97
CA GLU A 61 -10.61 -48.70 -13.19
C GLU A 61 -11.40 -47.86 -14.21
N MET A 62 -11.92 -46.69 -13.79
CA MET A 62 -12.66 -45.77 -14.68
C MET A 62 -11.70 -44.85 -15.43
N ASP A 63 -12.05 -44.50 -16.68
CA ASP A 63 -11.18 -43.75 -17.59
C ASP A 63 -10.79 -42.37 -17.03
N PRO A 64 -9.49 -42.09 -16.79
CA PRO A 64 -8.99 -40.77 -16.38
C PRO A 64 -9.29 -39.65 -17.38
N SER A 65 -9.61 -40.02 -18.62
CA SER A 65 -10.00 -39.10 -19.71
C SER A 65 -11.48 -38.74 -19.68
N SER A 66 -12.26 -39.32 -18.76
CA SER A 66 -13.68 -39.00 -18.61
C SER A 66 -13.88 -37.51 -18.33
N PRO A 67 -14.81 -36.83 -19.02
CA PRO A 67 -15.12 -35.42 -18.79
C PRO A 67 -15.46 -35.10 -17.33
N LEU A 68 -16.06 -36.04 -16.59
CA LEU A 68 -16.41 -35.88 -15.18
C LEU A 68 -15.17 -35.81 -14.27
N PHE A 69 -14.15 -36.62 -14.56
CA PHE A 69 -12.90 -36.66 -13.80
C PHE A 69 -12.00 -35.46 -14.13
N GLN A 70 -11.93 -35.05 -15.39
CA GLN A 70 -11.19 -33.84 -15.79
C GLN A 70 -11.80 -32.57 -15.19
N ASN A 71 -13.13 -32.45 -15.19
CA ASN A 71 -13.83 -31.31 -14.61
C ASN A 71 -13.63 -31.20 -13.09
N SER A 72 -13.64 -32.32 -12.35
CA SER A 72 -13.42 -32.32 -10.89
C SER A 72 -11.98 -31.94 -10.53
N MET A 73 -10.99 -32.50 -11.25
CA MET A 73 -9.58 -32.12 -11.09
C MET A 73 -9.34 -30.64 -11.43
N GLN A 74 -9.95 -30.14 -12.50
CA GLN A 74 -9.84 -28.74 -12.89
C GLN A 74 -10.55 -27.80 -11.89
N GLN A 75 -11.69 -28.20 -11.31
CA GLN A 75 -12.32 -27.46 -10.20
C GLN A 75 -11.42 -27.40 -8.97
N GLN A 76 -10.75 -28.49 -8.60
CA GLN A 76 -9.84 -28.52 -7.46
C GLN A 76 -8.61 -27.63 -7.68
N GLN A 77 -8.01 -27.68 -8.88
CA GLN A 77 -6.92 -26.77 -9.26
C GLN A 77 -7.36 -25.30 -9.28
N ASN A 78 -8.58 -25.02 -9.76
CA ASN A 78 -9.13 -23.67 -9.73
C ASN A 78 -9.36 -23.18 -8.28
N GLN A 79 -9.87 -24.04 -7.39
CA GLN A 79 -10.02 -23.70 -5.97
C GLN A 79 -8.66 -23.42 -5.30
N GLN A 80 -7.64 -24.24 -5.57
CA GLN A 80 -6.27 -24.01 -5.07
C GLN A 80 -5.72 -22.68 -5.57
N ARG A 81 -5.84 -22.40 -6.88
CA ARG A 81 -5.43 -21.10 -7.45
C ARG A 81 -6.14 -19.92 -6.79
N ILE A 82 -7.46 -20.02 -6.57
CA ILE A 82 -8.23 -18.96 -5.91
C ILE A 82 -7.78 -18.77 -4.46
N MET A 83 -7.50 -19.85 -3.73
CA MET A 83 -6.99 -19.79 -2.36
C MET A 83 -5.63 -19.09 -2.30
N GLU A 84 -4.69 -19.46 -3.19
CA GLU A 84 -3.38 -18.81 -3.29
C GLU A 84 -3.49 -17.33 -3.68
N LEU A 85 -4.38 -16.99 -4.62
CA LEU A 85 -4.66 -15.61 -5.01
C LEU A 85 -5.20 -14.80 -3.84
N ASN A 86 -6.13 -15.36 -3.07
CA ASN A 86 -6.68 -14.71 -1.88
C ASN A 86 -5.63 -14.52 -0.80
N GLU A 87 -4.80 -15.53 -0.54
CA GLU A 87 -3.68 -15.38 0.41
C GLU A 87 -2.69 -14.30 -0.02
N ARG A 88 -2.32 -14.25 -1.31
CA ARG A 88 -1.45 -13.17 -1.82
C ARG A 88 -2.11 -11.80 -1.65
N ASN A 89 -3.38 -11.69 -2.00
CA ASN A 89 -4.13 -10.43 -1.85
C ASN A 89 -4.20 -9.98 -0.38
N GLU A 90 -4.41 -10.90 0.58
CA GLU A 90 -4.43 -10.57 2.01
C GLU A 90 -3.03 -10.18 2.52
N ARG A 91 -1.96 -10.84 2.04
CA ARG A 91 -0.58 -10.43 2.34
C ARG A 91 -0.26 -9.04 1.78
N ASP A 92 -0.67 -8.75 0.55
CA ASP A 92 -0.47 -7.44 -0.07
C ASP A 92 -1.27 -6.34 0.64
N LYS A 93 -2.52 -6.62 1.03
CA LYS A 93 -3.34 -5.69 1.83
C LYS A 93 -2.69 -5.39 3.18
N THR A 94 -2.24 -6.41 3.90
CA THR A 94 -1.59 -6.24 5.21
C THR A 94 -0.24 -5.52 5.08
N ALA A 95 0.53 -5.77 4.02
CA ALA A 95 1.76 -5.04 3.73
C ALA A 95 1.49 -3.55 3.47
N ARG A 96 0.52 -3.23 2.60
CA ARG A 96 0.10 -1.84 2.32
C ARG A 96 -0.41 -1.13 3.57
N GLN A 97 -1.15 -1.83 4.42
CA GLN A 97 -1.65 -1.27 5.67
C GLN A 97 -0.51 -0.93 6.64
N LYS A 98 0.44 -1.86 6.82
CA LYS A 98 1.64 -1.62 7.64
C LYS A 98 2.51 -0.48 7.11
N GLU A 99 2.63 -0.35 5.79
CA GLU A 99 3.37 0.75 5.18
C GLU A 99 2.71 2.10 5.46
N LYS A 100 1.38 2.18 5.32
CA LYS A 100 0.61 3.38 5.67
C LYS A 100 0.75 3.76 7.15
N GLU A 101 0.66 2.78 8.04
CA GLU A 101 0.81 3.00 9.49
C GLU A 101 2.21 3.55 9.83
N ARG A 102 3.26 2.98 9.22
CA ARG A 102 4.63 3.49 9.38
C ARG A 102 4.80 4.90 8.84
N GLU A 103 4.19 5.20 7.69
CA GLU A 103 4.25 6.55 7.11
C GLU A 103 3.52 7.56 8.01
N GLU A 104 2.37 7.18 8.56
CA GLU A 104 1.61 8.02 9.50
C GLU A 104 2.38 8.27 10.81
N GLU A 105 3.02 7.24 11.36
CA GLU A 105 3.87 7.37 12.55
C GLU A 105 5.07 8.30 12.29
N ARG A 106 5.70 8.18 11.11
CA ARG A 106 6.77 9.11 10.69
C ARG A 106 6.27 10.55 10.59
N ARG A 107 5.08 10.77 10.00
CA ARG A 107 4.46 12.10 9.89
C ARG A 107 4.19 12.70 11.28
N LYS A 108 3.61 11.91 12.20
CA LYS A 108 3.37 12.35 13.59
C LYS A 108 4.66 12.78 14.29
N LEU A 109 5.74 12.01 14.13
CA LEU A 109 7.05 12.35 14.69
C LEU A 109 7.62 13.64 14.09
N GLU A 110 7.44 13.88 12.79
CA GLU A 110 7.84 15.13 12.14
C GLU A 110 7.01 16.32 12.63
N ASP A 111 5.69 16.16 12.76
CA ASP A 111 4.78 17.20 13.27
C ASP A 111 5.12 17.57 14.72
N GLU A 112 5.44 16.58 15.56
CA GLU A 112 5.84 16.83 16.94
C GLU A 112 7.14 17.64 17.02
N LYS A 113 8.12 17.35 16.16
CA LYS A 113 9.37 18.14 16.08
C LYS A 113 9.08 19.59 15.69
N ILE A 114 8.23 19.81 14.69
CA ILE A 114 7.84 21.15 14.25
C ILE A 114 7.14 21.90 15.38
N LEU A 115 6.20 21.25 16.08
CA LEU A 115 5.48 21.83 17.21
C LEU A 115 6.43 22.23 18.36
N GLN A 116 7.44 21.40 18.64
CA GLN A 116 8.47 21.73 19.64
C GLN A 116 9.28 22.97 19.23
N LEU A 117 9.63 23.10 17.95
CA LEU A 117 10.32 24.28 17.43
C LEU A 117 9.43 25.53 17.52
N GLU A 118 8.17 25.42 17.11
CA GLU A 118 7.19 26.50 17.17
C GLU A 118 7.02 27.03 18.59
N LYS A 119 6.80 26.14 19.56
CA LYS A 119 6.70 26.50 20.97
C LYS A 119 7.95 27.24 21.47
N LYS A 120 9.13 26.80 21.05
CA LYS A 120 10.39 27.46 21.43
C LYS A 120 10.54 28.84 20.81
N LEU A 121 10.08 29.02 19.57
CA LEU A 121 10.04 30.32 18.91
C LEU A 121 9.03 31.27 19.58
N GLU A 122 7.87 30.77 19.98
CA GLU A 122 6.88 31.55 20.75
C GLU A 122 7.43 32.00 22.09
N GLU A 123 8.03 31.09 22.87
CA GLU A 123 8.70 31.40 24.14
C GLU A 123 9.80 32.46 23.95
N PHE A 124 10.55 32.38 22.85
CA PHE A 124 11.60 33.34 22.51
C PHE A 124 11.04 34.72 22.15
N GLN A 125 10.03 34.77 21.28
CA GLN A 125 9.37 36.01 20.87
C GLN A 125 8.73 36.72 22.07
N GLU A 126 8.07 35.97 22.94
CA GLU A 126 7.44 36.53 24.13
C GLU A 126 8.50 37.05 25.12
N ASN A 127 9.62 36.34 25.30
CA ASN A 127 10.73 36.85 26.11
C ASN A 127 11.32 38.16 25.54
N ALA A 128 11.43 38.29 24.22
CA ALA A 128 11.86 39.53 23.57
C ALA A 128 10.86 40.67 23.78
N ARG A 129 9.55 40.39 23.69
CA ARG A 129 8.48 41.34 24.01
C ARG A 129 8.59 41.84 25.45
N PHE A 130 8.73 40.93 26.42
CA PHE A 130 8.92 41.30 27.83
C PHE A 130 10.13 42.21 28.05
N ILE A 131 11.25 41.95 27.37
CA ILE A 131 12.42 42.82 27.43
C ILE A 131 12.07 44.21 26.89
N GLY A 132 11.36 44.29 25.76
CA GLY A 132 10.88 45.55 25.19
C GLY A 132 9.99 46.34 26.15
N ASP A 133 9.05 45.67 26.82
CA ASP A 133 8.15 46.28 27.80
C ASP A 133 8.92 46.78 29.04
N LEU A 134 9.84 45.97 29.58
CA LEU A 134 10.69 46.34 30.70
C LEU A 134 11.65 47.50 30.38
N ALA A 135 12.21 47.51 29.16
CA ALA A 135 13.11 48.56 28.71
C ALA A 135 12.38 49.89 28.48
N SER A 136 11.13 49.84 27.98
CA SER A 136 10.31 51.02 27.74
C SER A 136 9.94 51.75 29.04
N ASN A 137 9.76 51.01 30.14
CA ASN A 137 9.39 51.56 31.47
C ASN A 137 10.38 51.15 32.56
N PHE A 138 11.67 51.37 32.31
CA PHE A 138 12.72 50.87 33.18
C PHE A 138 12.74 51.55 34.57
N GLN A 139 12.93 50.75 35.62
CA GLN A 139 13.18 51.20 37.00
C GLN A 139 14.37 50.42 37.56
N ALA A 140 15.21 51.04 38.39
CA ALA A 140 16.42 50.40 38.93
C ALA A 140 16.17 49.06 39.64
N LYS A 141 15.00 48.91 40.29
CA LYS A 141 14.56 47.66 40.94
C LYS A 141 14.31 46.49 39.96
N ASN A 142 14.15 46.79 38.68
CA ASN A 142 13.89 45.81 37.62
C ASN A 142 15.17 45.31 36.94
N GLN A 143 16.36 45.81 37.33
CA GLN A 143 17.63 45.46 36.69
C GLN A 143 17.90 43.96 36.71
N ASP A 144 17.70 43.29 37.85
CA ASP A 144 17.94 41.85 37.97
C ASP A 144 16.96 41.03 37.11
N ALA A 145 15.70 41.47 37.03
CA ALA A 145 14.70 40.86 36.17
C ALA A 145 15.07 41.00 34.68
N LEU A 146 15.53 42.19 34.27
CA LEU A 146 16.01 42.44 32.90
C LEU A 146 17.22 41.57 32.55
N ASN A 147 18.22 41.51 33.44
CA ASN A 147 19.39 40.65 33.26
C ASN A 147 18.98 39.17 33.10
N GLY A 148 18.07 38.68 33.96
CA GLY A 148 17.53 37.34 33.86
C GLY A 148 16.88 37.06 32.50
N ARG A 149 16.11 38.02 31.96
CA ARG A 149 15.47 37.91 30.64
C ARG A 149 16.46 37.93 29.49
N ILE A 150 17.52 38.74 29.57
CA ILE A 150 18.62 38.76 28.59
C ILE A 150 19.34 37.40 28.57
N TYR A 151 19.66 36.84 29.73
CA TYR A 151 20.24 35.49 29.79
C TYR A 151 19.32 34.43 29.18
N SER A 152 18.01 34.53 29.45
CA SER A 152 17.01 33.66 28.82
C SER A 152 16.96 33.83 27.29
N LEU A 153 17.15 35.04 26.78
CA LEU A 153 17.19 35.32 25.35
C LEU A 153 18.41 34.67 24.69
N VAL A 154 19.60 34.85 25.29
CA VAL A 154 20.84 34.23 24.81
C VAL A 154 20.73 32.71 24.81
N ARG A 155 20.16 32.13 25.88
CA ARG A 155 19.91 30.69 25.95
C ARG A 155 18.94 30.22 24.88
N GLY A 156 17.86 30.98 24.65
CA GLY A 156 16.90 30.69 23.58
C GLY A 156 17.55 30.65 22.19
N LEU A 157 18.46 31.59 21.87
CA LEU A 157 19.22 31.55 20.62
C LEU A 157 20.12 30.31 20.50
N GLN A 158 20.80 29.93 21.59
CA GLN A 158 21.63 28.72 21.61
C GLN A 158 20.82 27.45 21.44
N ASP A 159 19.63 27.38 22.05
CA ASP A 159 18.73 26.24 21.90
C ASP A 159 18.17 26.15 20.47
N LEU A 160 17.80 27.28 19.86
CA LEU A 160 17.37 27.34 18.46
C LEU A 160 18.47 26.87 17.49
N ASP A 161 19.72 27.31 17.70
CA ASP A 161 20.86 26.88 16.88
C ASP A 161 21.12 25.36 17.00
N ARG A 162 20.98 24.80 18.20
CA ARG A 162 21.08 23.34 18.42
C ARG A 162 19.95 22.57 17.73
N MET A 163 18.72 23.09 17.78
CA MET A 163 17.55 22.46 17.17
C MET A 163 17.59 22.48 15.63
N LYS A 164 18.28 23.46 15.03
CA LYS A 164 18.44 23.58 13.57
C LYS A 164 18.89 22.28 12.90
N GLY A 165 19.77 21.51 13.54
CA GLY A 165 20.29 20.24 12.99
C GLY A 165 19.19 19.21 12.70
N SER A 166 18.10 19.22 13.48
CA SER A 166 16.96 18.31 13.36
C SER A 166 16.11 18.56 12.10
N PHE A 167 16.31 19.67 11.40
CA PHE A 167 15.56 20.09 10.21
C PHE A 167 16.44 20.20 8.96
N SER A 168 17.61 19.56 8.96
CA SER A 168 18.55 19.59 7.82
C SER A 168 17.98 18.98 6.53
N ASP A 169 16.93 18.17 6.63
CA ASP A 169 16.18 17.60 5.51
C ASP A 169 15.22 18.62 4.85
N LYS A 170 14.87 19.70 5.54
CA LYS A 170 13.93 20.72 5.04
C LYS A 170 14.68 21.84 4.33
N GLN A 171 14.32 22.08 3.07
CA GLN A 171 14.87 23.19 2.27
C GLN A 171 13.82 24.30 2.12
N VAL A 172 14.19 25.52 2.50
CA VAL A 172 13.35 26.70 2.31
C VAL A 172 13.79 27.41 1.03
N PRO A 173 12.90 27.57 0.02
CA PRO A 173 13.25 28.28 -1.20
C PRO A 173 13.57 29.75 -0.93
N MET A 174 14.66 30.26 -1.50
CA MET A 174 15.04 31.67 -1.37
C MET A 174 13.99 32.62 -1.98
N ASP A 175 13.29 32.16 -3.02
CA ASP A 175 12.20 32.90 -3.67
C ASP A 175 10.99 33.14 -2.73
N LEU A 176 10.96 32.47 -1.57
CA LEU A 176 9.95 32.71 -0.53
C LEU A 176 10.28 33.95 0.32
N LEU A 177 11.56 34.29 0.50
CA LEU A 177 11.99 35.38 1.39
C LEU A 177 11.34 36.73 1.06
N PRO A 178 11.20 37.15 -0.23
CA PRO A 178 10.51 38.39 -0.56
C PRO A 178 9.06 38.44 -0.06
N TYR A 179 8.37 37.28 -0.02
CA TYR A 179 7.01 37.23 0.53
C TYR A 179 7.01 37.47 2.04
N LEU A 180 8.00 36.93 2.76
CA LEU A 180 8.13 37.11 4.21
C LEU A 180 8.56 38.54 4.57
N ASP A 181 9.55 39.09 3.87
CA ASP A 181 10.08 40.44 4.12
C ASP A 181 9.03 41.52 3.87
N GLU A 182 8.14 41.30 2.91
CA GLU A 182 7.00 42.18 2.62
C GLU A 182 5.77 41.92 3.52
N GLY A 183 5.86 40.96 4.44
CA GLY A 183 4.75 40.57 5.33
C GLY A 183 3.57 39.91 4.61
N LYS A 184 3.78 39.37 3.40
CA LYS A 184 2.79 38.63 2.63
C LYS A 184 2.65 37.20 3.16
N ASN A 185 1.49 36.59 2.93
CA ASN A 185 1.26 35.19 3.28
C ASN A 185 2.15 34.25 2.41
N PRO A 186 3.02 33.41 3.02
CA PRO A 186 3.84 32.41 2.33
C PRO A 186 3.07 31.47 1.40
N LEU A 187 1.79 31.19 1.69
CA LEU A 187 0.94 30.34 0.85
C LEU A 187 0.71 30.92 -0.55
N LEU A 188 0.88 32.24 -0.72
CA LEU A 188 0.80 32.87 -2.03
C LEU A 188 1.95 32.44 -2.95
N TYR A 189 3.14 32.22 -2.40
CA TYR A 189 4.27 31.66 -3.16
C TYR A 189 3.94 30.25 -3.64
N SER A 190 3.44 29.38 -2.75
CA SER A 190 3.03 28.01 -3.11
C SER A 190 1.97 28.02 -4.20
N LYS A 191 0.94 28.87 -4.07
CA LYS A 191 -0.09 29.07 -5.09
C LYS A 191 0.52 29.49 -6.43
N HIS A 192 1.36 30.52 -6.44
CA HIS A 192 2.00 31.02 -7.66
C HIS A 192 2.87 29.95 -8.33
N CYS A 193 3.61 29.15 -7.53
CA CYS A 193 4.42 28.05 -8.04
C CYS A 193 3.54 26.98 -8.72
N MET A 194 2.41 26.61 -8.11
CA MET A 194 1.46 25.66 -8.69
C MET A 194 0.84 26.19 -9.99
N GLU A 195 0.40 27.45 -10.01
CA GLU A 195 -0.19 28.11 -11.18
C GLU A 195 0.81 28.19 -12.34
N LYS A 196 2.03 28.64 -12.07
CA LYS A 196 3.12 28.71 -13.06
C LYS A 196 3.50 27.33 -13.59
N THR A 197 3.49 26.31 -12.74
CA THR A 197 3.75 24.91 -13.14
C THR A 197 2.64 24.40 -14.05
N LEU A 198 1.38 24.68 -13.71
CA LEU A 198 0.23 24.32 -14.53
C LEU A 198 0.27 25.00 -15.90
N GLU A 199 0.57 26.29 -15.94
CA GLU A 199 0.70 27.06 -17.18
C GLU A 199 1.83 26.51 -18.05
N LYS A 200 3.01 26.28 -17.47
CA LYS A 200 4.15 25.67 -18.18
C LYS A 200 3.82 24.27 -18.70
N ASN A 201 3.13 23.44 -17.90
CA ASN A 201 2.72 22.10 -18.32
C ASN A 201 1.79 22.17 -19.54
N LYS A 202 0.77 23.02 -19.50
CA LYS A 202 -0.14 23.25 -20.64
C LYS A 202 0.61 23.74 -21.88
N ALA A 203 1.53 24.70 -21.72
CA ALA A 203 2.33 25.23 -22.81
C ALA A 203 3.25 24.16 -23.43
N VAL A 204 3.93 23.36 -22.60
CA VAL A 204 4.78 22.25 -23.06
C VAL A 204 3.94 21.18 -23.76
N ASN A 205 2.77 20.82 -23.23
CA ASN A 205 1.87 19.88 -23.88
C ASN A 205 1.41 20.40 -25.24
N GLY A 206 1.04 21.69 -25.34
CA GLY A 206 0.73 22.34 -26.61
C GLY A 206 1.88 22.27 -27.62
N LYS A 207 3.12 22.51 -27.18
CA LYS A 207 4.32 22.34 -28.02
C LYS A 207 4.49 20.91 -28.50
N ILE A 208 4.31 19.92 -27.62
CA ILE A 208 4.39 18.49 -27.96
C ILE A 208 3.37 18.15 -29.05
N GLU A 209 2.12 18.61 -28.91
CA GLU A 209 1.08 18.37 -29.92
C GLU A 209 1.40 19.03 -31.27
N ILE A 210 1.96 20.25 -31.27
CA ILE A 210 2.43 20.90 -32.50
C ILE A 210 3.56 20.09 -33.15
N TYR A 211 4.56 19.64 -32.38
CA TYR A 211 5.65 18.84 -32.90
C TYR A 211 5.17 17.48 -33.45
N LYS A 212 4.18 16.85 -32.80
CA LYS A 212 3.56 15.61 -33.32
C LYS A 212 2.87 15.86 -34.67
N LYS A 213 2.09 16.93 -34.78
CA LYS A 213 1.42 17.30 -36.04
C LYS A 213 2.42 17.64 -37.14
N PHE A 214 3.43 18.43 -36.83
CA PHE A 214 4.51 18.77 -37.76
C PHE A 214 5.25 17.52 -38.23
N ARG A 215 5.61 16.61 -37.31
CA ARG A 215 6.22 15.31 -37.67
C ARG A 215 5.32 14.52 -38.62
N ALA A 216 4.02 14.45 -38.35
CA ALA A 216 3.09 13.71 -39.22
C ALA A 216 3.00 14.33 -40.63
N HIS A 217 2.96 15.65 -40.74
CA HIS A 217 2.92 16.34 -42.04
C HIS A 217 4.24 16.16 -42.79
N LEU A 218 5.37 16.36 -42.11
CA LEU A 218 6.69 16.16 -42.70
C LEU A 218 6.87 14.72 -43.21
N MET A 219 6.43 13.72 -42.45
CA MET A 219 6.48 12.31 -42.87
C MET A 219 5.55 12.01 -44.05
N LYS A 220 4.42 12.73 -44.19
CA LYS A 220 3.52 12.60 -45.33
C LYS A 220 4.19 13.12 -46.60
N GLU A 221 4.63 14.38 -46.60
CA GLU A 221 5.30 14.99 -47.76
C GLU A 221 6.58 14.24 -48.14
N PHE A 222 7.38 13.83 -47.14
CA PHE A 222 8.60 13.08 -47.39
C PHE A 222 8.32 11.70 -48.01
N SER A 223 7.20 11.06 -47.66
CA SER A 223 6.79 9.79 -48.29
C SER A 223 6.30 9.94 -49.73
N GLU A 224 5.82 11.11 -50.12
CA GLU A 224 5.39 11.41 -51.49
C GLU A 224 6.59 11.69 -52.40
N GLU A 225 7.59 12.43 -51.92
CA GLU A 225 8.79 12.78 -52.68
C GLU A 225 9.86 11.66 -52.71
N MET A 226 10.04 10.93 -51.60
CA MET A 226 11.14 9.96 -51.43
C MET A 226 10.72 8.69 -50.65
N PRO A 227 9.92 7.80 -51.25
CA PRO A 227 9.31 6.65 -50.55
C PRO A 227 10.33 5.63 -50.01
N ASP A 228 11.43 5.39 -50.73
CA ASP A 228 12.43 4.37 -50.36
C ASP A 228 13.19 4.74 -49.06
N LEU A 229 13.59 6.02 -48.95
CA LEU A 229 14.26 6.56 -47.75
C LEU A 229 13.33 6.61 -46.53
N VAL A 230 12.02 6.81 -46.73
CA VAL A 230 11.04 6.81 -45.64
C VAL A 230 10.84 5.41 -45.08
N MET A 231 10.87 4.37 -45.92
CA MET A 231 10.81 2.97 -45.45
C MET A 231 12.02 2.63 -44.57
N GLU A 232 13.22 3.04 -44.97
CA GLU A 232 14.44 2.86 -44.17
C GLU A 232 14.34 3.59 -42.82
N TYR A 233 13.94 4.86 -42.81
CA TYR A 233 13.74 5.63 -41.58
C TYR A 233 12.68 5.02 -40.64
N ARG A 234 11.59 4.46 -41.18
CA ARG A 234 10.56 3.76 -40.36
C ARG A 234 11.10 2.47 -39.74
N ASN A 235 11.98 1.76 -40.44
CA ASN A 235 12.57 0.52 -39.93
C ASN A 235 13.59 0.77 -38.80
N GLU A 236 14.25 1.93 -38.77
CA GLU A 236 15.18 2.29 -37.69
C GLU A 236 14.52 2.88 -36.44
N ARG A 237 13.32 3.48 -36.58
CA ARG A 237 12.61 4.16 -35.48
C ARG A 237 11.31 3.50 -35.02
N GLY A 238 10.80 2.51 -35.75
CA GLY A 238 9.64 1.68 -35.37
C GLY A 238 10.02 0.63 -34.35
#